data_AF-A0A1C4U491-F1
#
_entry.id   AF-A0A1C4U491-F1
#
_cell.length_a   1.000
_cell.length_b   1.000
_cell.length_c   1.000
_cell.angle_alpha   90.00
_cell.angle_beta   90.00
_cell.angle_gamma   90.00
#
_symmetry.space_group_name_H-M   'P 1'
#
loop_
_entity.id
_entity.type
_entity.pdbx_description
1 polymer ?
#
loop_
_entity_poly.entity_id
_entity_poly.type
_entity_poly.pdbx_seq_one_letter_code
_entity_poly.pdbx_strand_id
1 'polypeptide(L)'
;MQRGQQQVGRLGSGNHFLEVQAVDEVHDEAVAAAFGLRAGQVVVMIHCGSRGLGHQICTDHVRAMERAMPGHGIEVPDRQLACAPVRSPQGRAYLGAMVAAANYARANRQLLTAAARRVFAGTAGSGLHLVYDVSHNLAKIETHGVDGADRRLCVHRKGATRALPPGHPQLPADLRAAGQPVFVPGSMGTASYVLTGVAGAPAFASTCHGAGRVRSRAQAGRSVRGQELRRDLQARGIAVRGASWRGLAEETPQAYKDVSAVVDVAEAAGLCRRVARLVPLGVVKG
;
A
#
# COMPACT_ATOMS: atom_id res chain seq x y z
N MET A 1 -4.25 -6.09 21.68
CA MET A 1 -3.00 -6.90 21.64
C MET A 1 -3.24 -8.36 21.26
N GLN A 2 -4.03 -9.12 22.03
CA GLN A 2 -4.25 -10.58 21.84
C GLN A 2 -4.50 -11.01 20.38
N ARG A 3 -5.39 -10.30 19.66
CA ARG A 3 -5.74 -10.61 18.27
C ARG A 3 -4.57 -10.52 17.28
N GLY A 4 -3.58 -9.65 17.54
CA GLY A 4 -2.42 -9.45 16.67
C GLY A 4 -1.24 -10.37 16.99
N GLN A 5 -1.13 -10.85 18.24
CA GLN A 5 0.07 -11.53 18.72
C GLN A 5 0.39 -12.80 17.91
N GLN A 6 -0.64 -13.57 17.53
CA GLN A 6 -0.50 -14.80 16.76
C GLN A 6 -0.41 -14.60 15.23
N GLN A 7 -0.47 -13.35 14.75
CA GLN A 7 -0.59 -13.03 13.32
C GLN A 7 0.65 -12.36 12.73
N VAL A 8 1.67 -12.09 13.55
CA VAL A 8 2.91 -11.45 13.10
C VAL A 8 3.71 -12.43 12.22
N GLY A 9 4.35 -11.92 11.17
CA GLY A 9 5.02 -12.72 10.13
C GLY A 9 4.05 -13.38 9.14
N ARG A 10 2.82 -12.88 8.96
CA ARG A 10 1.82 -13.45 8.03
C ARG A 10 1.28 -12.41 7.05
N LEU A 11 0.97 -12.84 5.83
CA LEU A 11 0.26 -12.03 4.83
C LEU A 11 -1.19 -11.76 5.26
N GLY A 12 -1.89 -12.86 5.54
CA GLY A 12 -3.33 -12.96 5.73
C GLY A 12 -4.17 -12.54 4.52
N SER A 13 -5.45 -12.31 4.75
CA SER A 13 -6.46 -12.30 3.69
C SER A 13 -6.69 -10.95 2.99
N GLY A 14 -7.52 -10.97 1.95
CA GLY A 14 -7.95 -9.82 1.17
C GLY A 14 -6.99 -9.52 0.01
N ASN A 15 -6.75 -8.24 -0.24
CA ASN A 15 -5.82 -7.81 -1.28
C ASN A 15 -4.34 -8.00 -0.87
N HIS A 16 -4.05 -8.62 0.27
CA HIS A 16 -2.68 -8.92 0.70
C HIS A 16 -2.05 -10.05 -0.12
N PHE A 17 -0.75 -9.91 -0.37
CA PHE A 17 0.05 -10.86 -1.16
C PHE A 17 1.56 -10.67 -0.95
N LEU A 18 2.31 -11.69 -1.37
CA LEU A 18 3.71 -11.56 -1.79
C LEU A 18 3.73 -11.91 -3.28
N GLU A 19 4.29 -11.03 -4.10
CA GLU A 19 4.34 -11.21 -5.55
C GLU A 19 5.78 -11.11 -6.05
N VAL A 20 6.21 -12.10 -6.83
CA VAL A 20 7.44 -12.06 -7.61
C VAL A 20 7.08 -11.46 -8.96
N GLN A 21 7.78 -10.42 -9.35
CA GLN A 21 7.49 -9.63 -10.54
C GLN A 21 8.74 -9.45 -11.38
N ALA A 22 8.59 -9.19 -12.68
CA ALA A 22 9.65 -8.66 -13.53
C ALA A 22 9.41 -7.16 -13.76
N VAL A 23 10.48 -6.37 -13.80
CA VAL A 23 10.46 -5.03 -14.37
C VAL A 23 10.32 -5.17 -15.88
N ASP A 24 9.14 -4.86 -16.39
CA ASP A 24 8.79 -5.06 -17.80
C ASP A 24 9.24 -3.86 -18.64
N GLU A 25 8.93 -2.65 -18.14
CA GLU A 25 9.26 -1.39 -18.81
C GLU A 25 9.84 -0.40 -17.80
N VAL A 26 10.80 0.40 -18.27
CA VAL A 26 11.36 1.54 -17.54
C VAL A 26 10.94 2.81 -18.27
N HIS A 27 10.28 3.73 -17.55
CA HIS A 27 9.80 5.01 -18.08
C HIS A 27 10.74 6.16 -17.72
N ASP A 28 11.52 6.02 -16.65
CA ASP A 28 12.60 6.93 -16.30
C ASP A 28 13.82 6.16 -15.84
N GLU A 29 14.82 6.08 -16.72
CA GLU A 29 16.09 5.39 -16.47
C GLU A 29 16.88 5.97 -15.30
N ALA A 30 16.91 7.30 -15.14
CA ALA A 30 17.71 7.94 -14.10
C ALA A 30 17.15 7.64 -12.71
N VAL A 31 15.82 7.74 -12.54
CA VAL A 31 15.17 7.40 -11.27
C VAL A 31 15.09 5.88 -11.06
N ALA A 32 14.88 5.09 -12.10
CA ALA A 32 14.93 3.63 -11.98
C ALA A 32 16.31 3.16 -11.48
N ALA A 33 17.40 3.69 -12.05
CA ALA A 33 18.75 3.40 -11.60
C ALA A 33 18.97 3.82 -10.13
N ALA A 34 18.49 5.00 -9.73
CA ALA A 34 18.56 5.45 -8.33
C ALA A 34 17.76 4.54 -7.37
N PHE A 35 16.68 3.91 -7.85
CA PHE A 35 15.90 2.92 -7.09
C PHE A 35 16.48 1.49 -7.18
N GLY A 36 17.57 1.28 -7.93
CA GLY A 36 18.17 -0.03 -8.15
C GLY A 36 17.32 -0.95 -9.04
N LEU A 37 16.56 -0.36 -9.96
CA LEU A 37 15.68 -1.03 -10.91
C LEU A 37 16.23 -0.94 -12.34
N ARG A 38 16.07 -2.01 -13.12
CA ARG A 38 16.37 -2.08 -14.56
C ARG A 38 15.42 -3.05 -15.26
N ALA A 39 15.22 -2.88 -16.57
CA ALA A 39 14.39 -3.79 -17.36
C ALA A 39 14.85 -5.26 -17.22
N GLY A 40 13.88 -6.18 -17.15
CA GLY A 40 14.08 -7.62 -16.94
C GLY A 40 14.44 -8.02 -15.51
N GLN A 41 14.65 -7.08 -14.58
CA GLN A 41 15.01 -7.41 -13.20
C GLN A 41 13.84 -8.06 -12.46
N VAL A 42 14.11 -9.15 -11.76
CA VAL A 42 13.15 -9.77 -10.85
C VAL A 42 13.11 -9.01 -9.54
N VAL A 43 11.91 -8.64 -9.10
CA VAL A 43 11.64 -7.95 -7.83
C VAL A 43 10.56 -8.68 -7.03
N VAL A 44 10.47 -8.37 -5.73
CA VAL A 44 9.46 -8.93 -4.84
C VAL A 44 8.68 -7.81 -4.18
N MET A 45 7.36 -7.81 -4.34
CA MET A 45 6.45 -6.88 -3.69
C MET A 45 5.69 -7.58 -2.56
N ILE A 46 5.80 -7.05 -1.34
CA ILE A 46 5.06 -7.54 -0.17
C ILE A 46 3.97 -6.53 0.18
N HIS A 47 2.72 -6.93 -0.03
CA HIS A 47 1.55 -6.12 0.30
C HIS A 47 0.84 -6.70 1.52
N CYS A 48 1.10 -6.12 2.70
CA CYS A 48 0.40 -6.48 3.94
C CYS A 48 0.34 -5.33 4.95
N GLY A 49 -0.57 -5.45 5.92
CA GLY A 49 -0.81 -4.44 6.95
C GLY A 49 -0.62 -4.92 8.38
N SER A 50 -1.25 -4.19 9.30
CA SER A 50 -1.20 -4.40 10.75
C SER A 50 -2.03 -5.58 11.26
N ARG A 51 -2.50 -6.45 10.35
CA ARG A 51 -3.34 -7.62 10.64
C ARG A 51 -4.55 -7.26 11.53
N GLY A 52 -5.00 -8.19 12.38
CA GLY A 52 -6.12 -7.96 13.29
C GLY A 52 -5.86 -6.87 14.34
N LEU A 53 -4.60 -6.51 14.62
CA LEU A 53 -4.26 -5.50 15.62
C LEU A 53 -4.76 -4.11 15.21
N GLY A 54 -4.38 -3.63 14.02
CA GLY A 54 -4.81 -2.30 13.57
C GLY A 54 -6.31 -2.23 13.29
N HIS A 55 -6.92 -3.33 12.84
CA HIS A 55 -8.38 -3.40 12.73
C HIS A 55 -9.05 -3.16 14.10
N GLN A 56 -8.58 -3.85 15.14
CA GLN A 56 -9.14 -3.69 16.48
C GLN A 56 -8.93 -2.28 17.03
N ILE A 57 -7.74 -1.72 16.86
CA ILE A 57 -7.44 -0.33 17.24
C ILE A 57 -8.41 0.64 16.55
N CYS A 58 -8.64 0.49 15.25
CA CYS A 58 -9.61 1.31 14.53
C CYS A 58 -11.03 1.17 15.13
N THR A 59 -11.50 -0.06 15.35
CA THR A 59 -12.82 -0.33 15.96
C THR A 59 -12.98 0.33 17.33
N ASP A 60 -11.97 0.18 18.19
CA ASP A 60 -12.01 0.68 19.56
C ASP A 60 -12.03 2.22 19.60
N HIS A 61 -11.19 2.86 18.76
CA HIS A 61 -11.10 4.31 18.71
C HIS A 61 -12.27 4.98 17.99
N VAL A 62 -12.86 4.36 16.96
CA VAL A 62 -14.12 4.86 16.36
C VAL A 62 -15.21 4.91 17.42
N ARG A 63 -15.41 3.84 18.20
CA ARG A 63 -16.39 3.81 19.31
C ARG A 63 -16.09 4.83 20.40
N ALA A 64 -14.82 5.12 20.66
CA ALA A 64 -14.43 6.15 21.62
C ALA A 64 -14.71 7.56 21.09
N MET A 65 -14.46 7.81 19.80
CA MET A 65 -14.74 9.09 19.14
C MET A 65 -16.24 9.36 19.03
N GLU A 66 -17.04 8.36 18.62
CA GLU A 66 -18.51 8.47 18.59
C GLU A 66 -19.09 8.97 19.92
N ARG A 67 -18.55 8.52 21.06
CA ARG A 67 -18.98 8.95 22.39
C ARG A 67 -18.45 10.33 22.79
N ALA A 68 -17.32 10.76 22.24
CA ALA A 68 -16.66 12.02 22.58
C ALA A 68 -17.18 13.21 21.74
N MET A 69 -17.72 12.94 20.56
CA MET A 69 -18.16 13.98 19.61
C MET A 69 -19.16 14.99 20.19
N PRO A 70 -20.23 14.59 20.92
CA PRO A 70 -21.16 15.56 21.51
C PRO A 70 -20.47 16.52 22.48
N GLY A 71 -19.52 16.03 23.28
CA GLY A 71 -18.74 16.86 24.22
C GLY A 71 -17.77 17.83 23.54
N HIS A 72 -17.51 17.66 22.25
CA HIS A 72 -16.73 18.58 21.42
C HIS A 72 -17.59 19.44 20.49
N GLY A 73 -18.93 19.33 20.55
CA GLY A 73 -19.83 20.00 19.62
C GLY A 73 -19.62 19.59 18.16
N ILE A 74 -19.14 18.36 17.93
CA ILE A 74 -18.89 17.85 16.57
C ILE A 74 -20.12 17.07 16.11
N GLU A 75 -20.73 17.56 15.04
CA GLU A 75 -21.77 16.85 14.28
C GLU A 75 -21.21 16.43 12.93
N VAL A 76 -21.60 15.24 12.48
CA VAL A 76 -21.16 14.67 11.19
C VAL A 76 -22.36 14.21 10.38
N PRO A 77 -22.29 14.30 9.04
CA PRO A 77 -23.38 13.86 8.18
C PRO A 77 -23.55 12.34 8.15
N ASP A 78 -22.51 11.59 8.53
CA ASP A 78 -22.53 10.13 8.61
C ASP A 78 -21.76 9.67 9.85
N ARG A 79 -22.35 8.76 10.63
CA ARG A 79 -21.72 8.19 11.83
C ARG A 79 -20.35 7.55 11.56
N GLN A 80 -20.11 7.04 10.35
CA GLN A 80 -18.83 6.50 9.89
C GLN A 80 -17.72 7.55 9.79
N LEU A 81 -18.06 8.85 9.86
CA LEU A 81 -17.11 9.97 9.93
C LEU A 81 -16.76 10.37 11.37
N ALA A 82 -17.00 9.48 12.34
CA ALA A 82 -16.65 9.72 13.74
C ALA A 82 -15.22 10.21 13.91
N CYS A 83 -15.05 11.34 14.60
CA CYS A 83 -13.76 12.01 14.75
C CYS A 83 -13.65 12.72 16.10
N ALA A 84 -12.45 13.19 16.41
CA ALA A 84 -12.18 14.02 17.58
C ALA A 84 -11.08 15.04 17.25
N PRO A 85 -11.00 16.17 17.98
CA PRO A 85 -9.92 17.12 17.78
C PRO A 85 -8.55 16.44 17.96
N VAL A 86 -7.60 16.72 17.07
CA VAL A 86 -6.27 16.06 17.06
C VAL A 86 -5.55 16.17 18.42
N ARG A 87 -5.76 17.27 19.14
CA ARG A 87 -5.17 17.55 20.45
C ARG A 87 -6.07 17.16 21.63
N SER A 88 -7.21 16.50 21.42
CA SER A 88 -8.01 15.96 22.53
C SER A 88 -7.35 14.70 23.11
N PRO A 89 -7.75 14.24 24.32
CA PRO A 89 -7.30 12.96 24.86
C PRO A 89 -7.53 11.79 23.88
N GLN A 90 -8.69 11.75 23.22
CA GLN A 90 -9.07 10.72 22.25
C GLN A 90 -8.22 10.81 20.97
N GLY A 91 -7.97 12.02 20.47
CA GLY A 91 -7.12 12.26 19.30
C GLY A 91 -5.67 11.82 19.54
N ARG A 92 -5.07 12.21 20.67
CA ARG A 92 -3.72 11.78 21.06
C ARG A 92 -3.63 10.28 21.26
N ALA A 93 -4.61 9.68 21.95
CA ALA A 93 -4.64 8.24 22.19
C ALA A 93 -4.72 7.46 20.87
N TYR A 94 -5.59 7.89 19.93
CA TYR A 94 -5.70 7.26 18.62
C TYR A 94 -4.40 7.37 17.81
N LEU A 95 -3.79 8.56 17.75
CA LEU A 95 -2.54 8.75 17.03
C LEU A 95 -1.42 7.87 17.59
N GLY A 96 -1.31 7.76 18.93
CA GLY A 96 -0.37 6.85 19.58
C GLY A 96 -0.64 5.38 19.24
N ALA A 97 -1.89 4.94 19.31
CA ALA A 97 -2.28 3.57 18.98
C ALA A 97 -2.07 3.24 17.49
N MET A 98 -2.36 4.18 16.60
CA MET A 98 -2.11 4.05 15.17
C MET A 98 -0.62 3.94 14.86
N VAL A 99 0.26 4.70 15.54
CA VAL A 99 1.71 4.53 15.43
C VAL A 99 2.13 3.12 15.87
N ALA A 100 1.57 2.59 16.96
CA ALA A 100 1.83 1.21 17.37
C ALA A 100 1.38 0.19 16.30
N ALA A 101 0.21 0.40 15.68
CA ALA A 101 -0.26 -0.44 14.58
C ALA A 101 0.65 -0.36 13.34
N ALA A 102 1.14 0.84 13.01
CA ALA A 102 2.08 1.04 11.90
C ALA A 102 3.43 0.36 12.16
N ASN A 103 3.94 0.44 13.40
CA ASN A 103 5.16 -0.25 13.81
C ASN A 103 4.99 -1.77 13.73
N TYR A 104 3.86 -2.30 14.18
CA TYR A 104 3.52 -3.72 14.03
C TYR A 104 3.48 -4.12 12.54
N ALA A 105 2.85 -3.31 11.67
CA ALA A 105 2.78 -3.59 10.24
C ALA A 105 4.18 -3.63 9.59
N ARG A 106 5.07 -2.71 9.97
CA ARG A 106 6.47 -2.70 9.52
C ARG A 106 7.23 -3.92 10.01
N ALA A 107 7.08 -4.30 11.28
CA ALA A 107 7.68 -5.53 11.81
C ALA A 107 7.17 -6.78 11.07
N ASN A 108 5.88 -6.83 10.74
CA ASN A 108 5.29 -7.90 9.94
C ASN A 108 5.93 -8.00 8.55
N ARG A 109 6.07 -6.87 7.83
CA ARG A 109 6.75 -6.83 6.52
C ARG A 109 8.23 -7.18 6.62
N GLN A 110 8.91 -6.79 7.70
CA GLN A 110 10.31 -7.13 7.91
C GLN A 110 10.52 -8.64 8.06
N LEU A 111 9.66 -9.33 8.81
CA LEU A 111 9.71 -10.79 8.95
C LEU A 111 9.43 -11.50 7.62
N LEU A 112 8.44 -11.02 6.85
CA LEU A 112 8.15 -11.55 5.52
C LEU A 112 9.32 -11.30 4.55
N THR A 113 9.98 -10.15 4.65
CA THR A 113 11.20 -9.83 3.88
C THR A 113 12.34 -10.78 4.23
N ALA A 114 12.54 -11.08 5.52
CA ALA A 114 13.55 -12.04 5.96
C ALA A 114 13.26 -13.46 5.43
N ALA A 115 11.99 -13.88 5.44
CA ALA A 115 11.58 -15.16 4.86
C ALA A 115 11.83 -15.20 3.34
N ALA A 116 11.43 -14.15 2.61
CA ALA A 116 11.66 -14.04 1.17
C ALA A 116 13.15 -14.10 0.83
N ARG A 117 14.00 -13.37 1.57
CA ARG A 117 15.46 -13.41 1.41
C ARG A 117 16.03 -14.83 1.54
N ARG A 118 15.61 -15.58 2.57
CA ARG A 118 16.08 -16.97 2.75
C ARG A 118 15.67 -17.87 1.59
N VAL A 119 14.43 -17.72 1.10
CA VAL A 119 13.94 -18.50 -0.04
C VAL A 119 14.72 -18.16 -1.30
N PHE A 120 14.91 -16.89 -1.63
CA PHE A 120 15.65 -16.47 -2.83
C PHE A 120 17.13 -16.83 -2.76
N ALA A 121 17.76 -16.71 -1.59
CA ALA A 121 19.14 -17.13 -1.40
C ALA A 121 19.30 -18.65 -1.63
N GLY A 122 18.39 -19.47 -1.09
CA GLY A 122 18.46 -20.92 -1.22
C GLY A 122 18.02 -21.49 -2.58
N THR A 123 17.13 -20.80 -3.29
CA THR A 123 16.54 -21.30 -4.55
C THR A 123 17.14 -20.67 -5.80
N ALA A 124 17.53 -19.39 -5.74
CA ALA A 124 18.04 -18.63 -6.89
C ALA A 124 19.48 -18.13 -6.68
N GLY A 125 20.12 -18.45 -5.55
CA GLY A 125 21.48 -17.98 -5.23
C GLY A 125 21.60 -16.46 -5.16
N SER A 126 20.48 -15.74 -5.02
CA SER A 126 20.41 -14.27 -5.19
C SER A 126 19.89 -13.59 -3.92
N GLY A 127 20.45 -12.43 -3.60
CA GLY A 127 20.00 -11.59 -2.50
C GLY A 127 18.81 -10.70 -2.87
N LEU A 128 18.02 -10.28 -1.87
CA LEU A 128 16.99 -9.26 -2.02
C LEU A 128 17.36 -8.00 -1.23
N HIS A 129 17.44 -6.87 -1.91
CA HIS A 129 17.64 -5.56 -1.30
C HIS A 129 16.32 -4.80 -1.23
N LEU A 130 16.09 -4.08 -0.14
CA LEU A 130 14.87 -3.30 0.04
C LEU A 130 14.97 -2.02 -0.78
N VAL A 131 14.11 -1.83 -1.76
CA VAL A 131 13.99 -0.56 -2.49
C VAL A 131 13.37 0.50 -1.59
N TYR A 132 12.17 0.23 -1.06
CA TYR A 132 11.49 1.13 -0.12
C TYR A 132 10.37 0.39 0.63
N ASP A 133 9.88 0.98 1.72
CA ASP A 133 8.69 0.53 2.44
C ASP A 133 7.76 1.73 2.66
N VAL A 134 6.51 1.62 2.18
CA VAL A 134 5.52 2.70 2.28
C VAL A 134 4.17 2.19 2.79
N SER A 135 3.53 2.99 3.62
CA SER A 135 2.16 2.75 4.10
C SER A 135 1.15 3.60 3.32
N HIS A 136 -0.05 3.07 3.12
CA HIS A 136 -1.14 3.72 2.38
C HIS A 136 -2.45 3.87 3.20
N ASN A 137 -2.42 3.46 4.47
CA ASN A 137 -3.49 3.62 5.45
C ASN A 137 -2.89 4.14 6.76
N LEU A 138 -2.85 5.46 6.90
CA LEU A 138 -2.32 6.15 8.08
C LEU A 138 -2.78 7.61 8.11
N ALA A 139 -2.74 8.22 9.29
CA ALA A 139 -2.67 9.66 9.44
C ALA A 139 -1.26 10.08 9.88
N LYS A 140 -0.76 11.22 9.41
CA LYS A 140 0.54 11.75 9.81
C LYS A 140 0.47 13.25 10.01
N ILE A 141 1.15 13.73 11.05
CA ILE A 141 1.34 15.16 11.24
C ILE A 141 2.47 15.63 10.32
N GLU A 142 2.14 16.49 9.37
CA GLU A 142 3.04 16.98 8.31
C GLU A 142 2.93 18.50 8.17
N THR A 143 3.98 19.14 7.67
CA THR A 143 3.97 20.57 7.35
C THR A 143 3.78 20.72 5.84
N HIS A 144 2.82 21.55 5.44
CA HIS A 144 2.51 21.84 4.04
C HIS A 144 2.17 23.33 3.89
N GLY A 145 2.47 23.91 2.73
CA GLY A 145 2.02 25.26 2.38
C GLY A 145 0.51 25.29 2.13
N VAL A 146 -0.20 26.17 2.82
CA VAL A 146 -1.65 26.41 2.68
C VAL A 146 -1.89 27.91 2.72
N ASP A 147 -2.48 28.45 1.65
CA ASP A 147 -2.74 29.89 1.48
C ASP A 147 -1.45 30.75 1.64
N GLY A 148 -0.33 30.28 1.07
CA GLY A 148 0.95 30.99 1.11
C GLY A 148 1.73 30.88 2.44
N ALA A 149 1.22 30.14 3.43
CA ALA A 149 1.89 29.94 4.72
C ALA A 149 2.06 28.46 5.06
N ASP A 150 3.15 28.12 5.75
CA ASP A 150 3.34 26.77 6.28
C ASP A 150 2.33 26.46 7.39
N ARG A 151 1.63 25.34 7.24
CA ARG A 151 0.69 24.83 8.25
C ARG A 151 1.00 23.40 8.63
N ARG A 152 0.85 23.11 9.92
CA ARG A 152 0.96 21.77 10.47
C ARG A 152 -0.40 21.07 10.40
N LEU A 153 -0.51 20.07 9.53
CA LEU A 153 -1.74 19.37 9.21
C LEU A 153 -1.70 17.92 9.71
N CYS A 154 -2.87 17.37 10.05
CA CYS A 154 -3.05 15.92 10.22
C CYS A 154 -3.53 15.33 8.90
N VAL A 155 -2.59 14.90 8.05
CA VAL A 155 -2.87 14.37 6.72
C VAL A 155 -3.34 12.93 6.84
N HIS A 156 -4.60 12.68 6.50
CA HIS A 156 -5.20 11.34 6.51
C HIS A 156 -5.09 10.71 5.12
N ARG A 157 -4.44 9.55 5.04
CA ARG A 157 -4.33 8.75 3.81
C ARG A 157 -5.00 7.41 4.04
N LYS A 158 -6.06 7.14 3.27
CA LYS A 158 -6.79 5.86 3.23
C LYS A 158 -6.87 5.40 1.79
N GLY A 159 -6.08 4.39 1.43
CA GLY A 159 -5.89 4.01 0.03
C GLY A 159 -5.18 5.09 -0.80
N ALA A 160 -4.27 5.84 -0.16
CA ALA A 160 -3.43 6.85 -0.80
C ALA A 160 -2.02 6.77 -0.23
N THR A 161 -1.02 7.11 -1.03
CA THR A 161 0.40 6.94 -0.68
C THR A 161 1.06 8.30 -0.60
N ARG A 162 1.96 8.50 0.38
CA ARG A 162 2.82 9.69 0.40
C ARG A 162 3.81 9.62 -0.76
N ALA A 163 4.05 10.74 -1.44
CA ALA A 163 4.89 10.86 -2.62
C ALA A 163 5.74 12.14 -2.53
N LEU A 164 6.76 12.14 -1.67
CA LEU A 164 7.64 13.30 -1.50
C LEU A 164 8.44 13.57 -2.78
N PRO A 165 8.56 14.84 -3.22
CA PRO A 165 9.26 15.18 -4.44
C PRO A 165 10.79 15.07 -4.31
N PRO A 166 11.52 15.05 -5.43
CA PRO A 166 12.94 15.33 -5.46
C PRO A 166 13.32 16.58 -4.64
N GLY A 167 14.47 16.54 -3.98
CA GLY A 167 14.98 17.61 -3.11
C GLY A 167 14.37 17.65 -1.71
N HIS A 168 13.28 16.92 -1.44
CA HIS A 168 12.58 17.04 -0.16
C HIS A 168 13.47 16.60 1.03
N PRO A 169 13.57 17.40 2.11
CA PRO A 169 14.56 17.16 3.18
C PRO A 169 14.29 15.90 4.01
N GLN A 170 13.04 15.42 4.02
CA GLN A 170 12.68 14.14 4.68
C GLN A 170 13.11 12.90 3.89
N LEU A 171 13.65 13.05 2.67
CA LEU A 171 14.17 11.93 1.91
C LEU A 171 15.61 11.60 2.35
N PRO A 172 15.92 10.29 2.47
CA PRO A 172 17.30 9.80 2.55
C PRO A 172 18.17 10.36 1.42
N ALA A 173 19.49 10.47 1.65
CA ALA A 173 20.40 11.12 0.72
C ALA A 173 20.44 10.43 -0.66
N ASP A 174 20.41 9.10 -0.67
CA ASP A 174 20.36 8.24 -1.86
C ASP A 174 19.07 8.37 -2.67
N LEU A 175 17.96 8.79 -2.05
CA LEU A 175 16.67 9.00 -2.72
C LEU A 175 16.35 10.47 -2.98
N ARG A 176 17.11 11.41 -2.40
CA ARG A 176 16.75 12.83 -2.41
C ARG A 176 16.65 13.39 -3.83
N ALA A 177 17.58 13.06 -4.71
CA ALA A 177 17.55 13.52 -6.09
C ALA A 177 16.42 12.86 -6.92
N ALA A 178 16.03 11.64 -6.56
CA ALA A 178 15.08 10.83 -7.30
C ALA A 178 13.62 11.01 -6.85
N GLY A 179 13.40 11.52 -5.65
CA GLY A 179 12.09 11.58 -5.00
C GLY A 179 11.75 10.29 -4.25
N GLN A 180 10.60 10.26 -3.58
CA GLN A 180 10.18 9.08 -2.83
C GLN A 180 9.69 7.97 -3.78
N PRO A 181 10.20 6.73 -3.68
CA PRO A 181 9.57 5.59 -4.32
C PRO A 181 8.12 5.43 -3.84
N VAL A 182 7.23 5.16 -4.79
CA VAL A 182 5.81 4.86 -4.56
C VAL A 182 5.48 3.58 -5.31
N PHE A 183 4.81 2.65 -4.64
CA PHE A 183 4.41 1.38 -5.23
C PHE A 183 2.91 1.32 -5.38
N VAL A 184 2.45 1.04 -6.60
CA VAL A 184 1.04 0.95 -6.98
C VAL A 184 0.75 -0.49 -7.41
N PRO A 185 0.41 -1.40 -6.48
CA PRO A 185 -0.07 -2.73 -6.81
C PRO A 185 -1.34 -2.70 -7.66
N GLY A 186 -1.35 -3.51 -8.71
CA GLY A 186 -2.56 -3.86 -9.45
C GLY A 186 -3.31 -5.02 -8.77
N SER A 187 -3.43 -6.12 -9.51
CA SER A 187 -4.07 -7.37 -9.09
C SER A 187 -3.18 -8.56 -9.46
N MET A 188 -3.53 -9.77 -9.00
CA MET A 188 -2.73 -10.99 -9.21
C MET A 188 -2.47 -11.40 -10.67
N GLY A 189 -3.07 -10.70 -11.63
CA GLY A 189 -2.92 -10.95 -13.06
C GLY A 189 -2.76 -9.70 -13.91
N THR A 190 -2.47 -8.55 -13.30
CA THR A 190 -2.27 -7.28 -14.02
C THR A 190 -0.95 -6.65 -13.61
N ALA A 191 -0.54 -5.61 -14.32
CA ALA A 191 0.68 -4.89 -13.97
C ALA A 191 0.62 -4.31 -12.54
N SER A 192 1.79 -3.94 -12.03
CA SER A 192 1.97 -2.99 -10.92
C SER A 192 2.90 -1.88 -11.40
N TYR A 193 2.95 -0.76 -10.68
CA TYR A 193 3.81 0.37 -11.06
C TYR A 193 4.71 0.83 -9.92
N VAL A 194 5.90 1.28 -10.29
CA VAL A 194 6.78 2.09 -9.45
C VAL A 194 6.71 3.53 -9.95
N LEU A 195 6.43 4.45 -9.05
CA LEU A 195 6.32 5.87 -9.31
C LEU A 195 7.30 6.64 -8.40
N THR A 196 7.48 7.93 -8.69
CA THR A 196 8.14 8.88 -7.80
C THR A 196 7.27 10.12 -7.55
N GLY A 197 7.53 10.83 -6.45
CA GLY A 197 6.88 12.11 -6.15
C GLY A 197 7.29 13.23 -7.10
N VAL A 198 6.47 14.27 -7.19
CA VAL A 198 6.69 15.43 -8.06
C VAL A 198 6.49 16.73 -7.29
N ALA A 199 7.29 17.75 -7.62
CA ALA A 199 7.21 19.05 -6.97
C ALA A 199 5.88 19.74 -7.32
N GLY A 200 5.32 20.49 -6.37
CA GLY A 200 4.07 21.22 -6.59
C GLY A 200 2.79 20.36 -6.63
N ALA A 201 2.86 19.07 -6.30
CA ALA A 201 1.69 18.19 -6.30
C ALA A 201 0.56 18.74 -5.40
N PRO A 202 -0.66 18.98 -5.92
CA PRO A 202 -1.76 19.66 -5.21
C PRO A 202 -2.50 18.78 -4.19
N ALA A 203 -1.83 17.78 -3.61
CA ALA A 203 -2.44 16.76 -2.76
C ALA A 203 -1.62 16.44 -1.51
N PHE A 204 -0.99 17.45 -0.90
CA PHE A 204 -0.17 17.29 0.31
C PHE A 204 0.88 16.18 0.14
N ALA A 205 1.62 16.22 -0.98
CA ALA A 205 2.56 15.18 -1.40
C ALA A 205 1.97 13.77 -1.31
N SER A 206 0.82 13.55 -1.95
CA SER A 206 0.12 12.26 -1.98
C SER A 206 -0.27 11.85 -3.40
N THR A 207 -0.31 10.55 -3.64
CA THR A 207 -0.79 9.95 -4.89
C THR A 207 -1.59 8.67 -4.60
N CYS A 208 -1.98 7.94 -5.65
CA CYS A 208 -2.72 6.69 -5.57
C CYS A 208 -1.92 5.57 -4.87
N HIS A 209 -2.63 4.50 -4.51
CA HIS A 209 -2.07 3.31 -3.87
C HIS A 209 -2.23 2.05 -4.71
N GLY A 210 -3.27 1.95 -5.54
CA GLY A 210 -3.55 0.75 -6.31
C GLY A 210 -4.79 0.95 -7.17
N ALA A 211 -5.18 -0.09 -7.90
CA ALA A 211 -6.34 -0.05 -8.80
C ALA A 211 -7.66 0.36 -8.11
N GLY A 212 -7.87 -0.08 -6.86
CA GLY A 212 -9.16 0.05 -6.19
C GLY A 212 -10.21 -0.93 -6.73
N ARG A 213 -11.13 -1.36 -5.88
CA ARG A 213 -12.14 -2.36 -6.23
C ARG A 213 -13.35 -1.71 -6.91
N VAL A 214 -13.88 -2.38 -7.92
CA VAL A 214 -15.18 -2.07 -8.57
C VAL A 214 -16.26 -3.08 -8.21
N ARG A 215 -15.89 -4.23 -7.65
CA ARG A 215 -16.83 -5.26 -7.15
C ARG A 215 -16.56 -5.59 -5.70
N SER A 216 -17.63 -5.80 -4.93
CA SER A 216 -17.52 -6.38 -3.59
C SER A 216 -16.89 -7.78 -3.65
N ARG A 217 -16.34 -8.26 -2.53
CA ARG A 217 -15.76 -9.61 -2.46
C ARG A 217 -16.80 -10.68 -2.75
N ALA A 218 -18.01 -10.52 -2.20
CA ALA A 218 -19.11 -11.47 -2.44
C ALA A 218 -19.52 -11.53 -3.92
N GLN A 219 -19.59 -10.38 -4.62
CA GLN A 219 -19.88 -10.36 -6.06
C GLN A 219 -18.73 -10.99 -6.87
N ALA A 220 -17.49 -10.64 -6.57
CA ALA A 220 -16.32 -11.19 -7.25
C ALA A 220 -16.21 -12.72 -7.08
N GLY A 221 -16.38 -13.21 -5.85
CA GLY A 221 -16.29 -14.64 -5.54
C GLY A 221 -17.38 -15.50 -6.17
N ARG A 222 -18.49 -14.90 -6.64
CA ARG A 222 -19.53 -15.59 -7.42
C ARG A 222 -19.26 -15.60 -8.93
N SER A 223 -18.33 -14.77 -9.41
CA SER A 223 -18.11 -14.56 -10.85
C SER A 223 -17.10 -15.52 -11.47
N VAL A 224 -16.26 -16.18 -10.67
CA VAL A 224 -15.24 -17.11 -11.15
C VAL A 224 -14.93 -18.16 -10.09
N ARG A 225 -14.60 -19.40 -10.51
CA ARG A 225 -14.10 -20.42 -9.58
C ARG A 225 -12.60 -20.25 -9.39
N GLY A 226 -12.12 -20.35 -8.15
CA GLY A 226 -10.70 -20.15 -7.85
C GLY A 226 -9.77 -21.09 -8.64
N GLN A 227 -10.18 -22.34 -8.88
CA GLN A 227 -9.39 -23.30 -9.67
C GLN A 227 -9.23 -22.86 -11.13
N GLU A 228 -10.30 -22.34 -11.74
CA GLU A 228 -10.30 -21.83 -13.11
C GLU A 228 -9.41 -20.59 -13.19
N LEU A 229 -9.61 -19.62 -12.28
CA LEU A 229 -8.77 -18.44 -12.19
C LEU A 229 -7.28 -18.80 -12.06
N ARG A 230 -6.95 -19.78 -11.22
CA ARG A 230 -5.56 -20.27 -11.07
C ARG A 230 -5.04 -20.83 -12.39
N ARG A 231 -5.80 -21.70 -13.06
CA ARG A 231 -5.41 -22.31 -14.33
C ARG A 231 -5.18 -21.23 -15.40
N ASP A 232 -6.08 -20.25 -15.50
CA ASP A 232 -6.00 -19.20 -16.51
C ASP A 232 -4.79 -18.28 -16.27
N LEU A 233 -4.47 -17.97 -15.01
CA LEU A 233 -3.24 -17.24 -14.66
C LEU A 233 -1.98 -18.05 -14.95
N GLN A 234 -1.98 -19.35 -14.64
CA GLN A 234 -0.85 -20.24 -14.93
C GLN A 234 -0.62 -20.42 -16.43
N ALA A 235 -1.68 -20.46 -17.24
CA ALA A 235 -1.59 -20.48 -18.70
C ALA A 235 -0.94 -19.20 -19.26
N ARG A 236 -1.02 -18.09 -18.51
CA ARG A 236 -0.34 -16.82 -18.82
C ARG A 236 1.07 -16.72 -18.20
N GLY A 237 1.60 -17.81 -17.67
CA GLY A 237 2.94 -17.85 -17.06
C GLY A 237 3.01 -17.35 -15.61
N ILE A 238 1.87 -17.11 -14.96
CA ILE A 238 1.83 -16.58 -13.58
C ILE A 238 1.62 -17.73 -12.59
N ALA A 239 2.63 -18.05 -11.79
CA ALA A 239 2.53 -19.09 -10.78
C ALA A 239 1.71 -18.62 -9.57
N VAL A 240 0.58 -19.26 -9.28
CA VAL A 240 -0.33 -18.79 -8.20
C VAL A 240 -0.42 -19.80 -7.06
N ARG A 241 -0.31 -19.30 -5.83
CA ARG A 241 -0.58 -20.02 -4.57
C ARG A 241 -1.51 -19.19 -3.71
N GLY A 242 -2.64 -19.76 -3.28
CA GLY A 242 -3.58 -19.11 -2.39
C GLY A 242 -3.93 -19.99 -1.21
N ALA A 243 -4.22 -19.39 -0.06
CA ALA A 243 -4.64 -20.12 1.14
C ALA A 243 -6.02 -20.79 0.99
N SER A 244 -6.88 -20.29 0.09
CA SER A 244 -8.18 -20.89 -0.21
C SER A 244 -8.65 -20.56 -1.62
N TRP A 245 -9.47 -21.43 -2.21
CA TRP A 245 -10.10 -21.21 -3.52
C TRP A 245 -11.03 -19.99 -3.52
N ARG A 246 -11.77 -19.81 -2.42
CA ARG A 246 -12.66 -18.67 -2.25
C ARG A 246 -11.89 -17.35 -2.21
N GLY A 247 -10.84 -17.26 -1.40
CA GLY A 247 -10.02 -16.06 -1.31
C GLY A 247 -9.36 -15.69 -2.64
N LEU A 248 -9.01 -16.70 -3.45
CA LEU A 248 -8.50 -16.46 -4.80
C LEU A 248 -9.57 -15.85 -5.72
N ALA A 249 -10.79 -16.41 -5.72
CA ALA A 249 -11.90 -15.90 -6.53
C ALA A 249 -12.35 -14.48 -6.12
N GLU A 250 -12.38 -14.16 -4.82
CA GLU A 250 -12.75 -12.83 -4.32
C GLU A 250 -11.81 -11.71 -4.79
N GLU A 251 -10.61 -12.07 -5.24
CA GLU A 251 -9.52 -11.18 -5.59
C GLU A 251 -9.20 -11.22 -7.10
N THR A 252 -10.11 -11.78 -7.90
CA THR A 252 -9.98 -11.86 -9.37
C THR A 252 -9.69 -10.50 -10.00
N PRO A 253 -8.85 -10.40 -11.06
CA PRO A 253 -8.49 -9.13 -11.69
C PRO A 253 -9.69 -8.25 -12.08
N GLN A 254 -10.79 -8.84 -12.54
CA GLN A 254 -12.02 -8.14 -12.94
C GLN A 254 -12.78 -7.49 -11.76
N ALA A 255 -12.36 -7.74 -10.52
CA ALA A 255 -12.89 -7.06 -9.35
C ALA A 255 -12.26 -5.68 -9.11
N TYR A 256 -11.22 -5.34 -9.87
CA TYR A 256 -10.42 -4.13 -9.75
C TYR A 256 -10.57 -3.23 -10.98
N LYS A 257 -10.30 -1.93 -10.81
CA LYS A 257 -10.12 -1.02 -11.95
C LYS A 257 -8.88 -1.42 -12.74
N ASP A 258 -8.74 -0.87 -13.94
CA ASP A 258 -7.45 -0.89 -14.63
C ASP A 258 -6.45 0.00 -13.87
N VAL A 259 -5.37 -0.60 -13.39
CA VAL A 259 -4.32 0.10 -12.65
C VAL A 259 -3.56 1.08 -13.55
N SER A 260 -3.42 0.79 -14.85
CA SER A 260 -2.73 1.67 -15.80
C SER A 260 -3.50 2.98 -15.94
N ALA A 261 -4.82 2.90 -16.15
CA ALA A 261 -5.68 4.08 -16.18
C ALA A 261 -5.63 4.91 -14.88
N VAL A 262 -5.53 4.25 -13.71
CA VAL A 262 -5.36 4.96 -12.42
C VAL A 262 -4.04 5.71 -12.37
N VAL A 263 -2.95 5.10 -12.86
CA VAL A 263 -1.62 5.73 -12.91
C VAL A 263 -1.58 6.86 -13.94
N ASP A 264 -2.18 6.68 -15.11
CA ASP A 264 -2.28 7.70 -16.16
C ASP A 264 -2.95 8.97 -15.63
N VAL A 265 -4.09 8.82 -14.95
CA VAL A 265 -4.80 9.96 -14.35
C VAL A 265 -3.97 10.62 -13.25
N ALA A 266 -3.29 9.86 -12.40
CA ALA A 266 -2.49 10.40 -11.32
C ALA A 266 -1.27 11.20 -11.83
N GLU A 267 -0.63 10.73 -12.89
CA GLU A 267 0.47 11.45 -13.54
C GLU A 267 -0.02 12.67 -14.31
N ALA A 268 -1.11 12.55 -15.08
CA ALA A 268 -1.71 13.68 -15.80
C ALA A 268 -2.19 14.79 -14.84
N ALA A 269 -2.62 14.44 -13.63
CA ALA A 269 -2.98 15.38 -12.58
C ALA A 269 -1.75 15.97 -11.83
N GLY A 270 -0.52 15.62 -12.21
CA GLY A 270 0.69 16.12 -11.58
C GLY A 270 0.88 15.65 -10.13
N LEU A 271 0.40 14.45 -9.79
CA LEU A 271 0.52 13.88 -8.43
C LEU A 271 1.77 13.01 -8.26
N CYS A 272 2.30 12.47 -9.36
CA CYS A 272 3.43 11.57 -9.39
C CYS A 272 4.00 11.49 -10.80
N ARG A 273 5.11 10.77 -10.95
CA ARG A 273 5.68 10.42 -12.25
C ARG A 273 5.99 8.93 -12.31
N ARG A 274 5.72 8.30 -13.45
CA ARG A 274 6.03 6.88 -13.70
C ARG A 274 7.54 6.66 -13.74
N VAL A 275 7.97 5.54 -13.15
CA VAL A 275 9.37 5.11 -13.14
C VAL A 275 9.49 3.76 -13.84
N ALA A 276 8.67 2.78 -13.45
CA ALA A 276 8.71 1.44 -14.05
C ALA A 276 7.35 0.75 -14.00
N ARG A 277 7.10 -0.09 -15.01
CA ARG A 277 5.98 -1.05 -15.04
C ARG A 277 6.48 -2.43 -14.66
N LEU A 278 5.74 -3.10 -13.79
CA LEU A 278 6.06 -4.44 -13.30
C LEU A 278 4.99 -5.42 -13.77
N VAL A 279 5.37 -6.64 -14.11
CA VAL A 279 4.44 -7.74 -14.44
C VAL A 279 4.62 -8.93 -13.51
N PRO A 280 3.54 -9.58 -13.06
CA PRO A 280 3.63 -10.69 -12.13
C PRO A 280 4.22 -11.94 -12.81
N LEU A 281 5.15 -12.60 -12.12
CA LEU A 281 5.66 -13.93 -12.45
C LEU A 281 5.07 -14.99 -11.52
N GLY A 282 4.78 -14.61 -10.27
CA GLY A 282 4.11 -15.49 -9.33
C GLY A 282 3.55 -14.77 -8.12
N VAL A 283 2.42 -15.26 -7.61
CA VAL A 283 1.63 -14.62 -6.55
C VAL A 283 1.37 -15.62 -5.42
N VAL A 284 1.70 -15.22 -4.20
CA VAL A 284 1.32 -15.91 -2.96
C VAL A 284 0.28 -15.06 -2.25
N LYS A 285 -0.94 -15.58 -2.11
CA LYS A 285 -2.04 -14.96 -1.36
C LYS A 285 -2.29 -15.69 -0.04
N GLY A 286 -2.52 -14.91 1.01
CA GLY A 286 -2.89 -15.43 2.33
C GLY A 286 -4.39 -15.63 2.50
#